data_AF-A0A2K4ZP66-F1
#
_entry.id   AF-A0A2K4ZP66-F1
#
_cell.length_a   1.000
_cell.length_b   1.000
_cell.length_c   1.000
_cell.angle_alpha   90.00
_cell.angle_beta   90.00
_cell.angle_gamma   90.00
#
_symmetry.space_group_name_H-M   'P 1'
#
loop_
_entity.id
_entity.type
_entity.pdbx_description
1 polymer ?
#
loop_
_entity_poly.entity_id
_entity_poly.type
_entity_poly.pdbx_seq_one_letter_code
_entity_poly.pdbx_strand_id
1 'polypeptide(L)' 'MKRTKRKTVWAYLDGKKLVDVVKAALDNNMMVDDMKAILIKENPGHEVTFKCE' A
#
# COMPACT_ATOMS: atom_id res chain seq x y z
N MET A 1 -8.57 24.96 -1.84
CA MET A 1 -7.87 23.74 -2.29
C MET A 1 -8.86 22.58 -2.24
N LYS A 2 -9.25 22.02 -3.40
CA LYS A 2 -10.16 20.86 -3.46
C LYS A 2 -9.50 19.71 -2.69
N ARG A 3 -10.10 19.25 -1.59
CA ARG A 3 -9.75 17.99 -0.94
C ARG A 3 -9.97 16.89 -1.98
N THR A 4 -8.93 16.54 -2.73
CA THR A 4 -8.92 15.33 -3.54
C THR A 4 -9.22 14.19 -2.58
N LYS A 5 -10.33 13.48 -2.83
CA LYS A 5 -10.72 12.28 -2.06
C LYS A 5 -9.45 11.44 -1.92
N ARG A 6 -8.91 11.33 -0.70
CA ARG A 6 -7.71 10.55 -0.41
C ARG A 6 -8.10 9.10 -0.68
N LYS A 7 -7.86 8.62 -1.91
CA LYS A 7 -8.01 7.22 -2.26
C LYS A 7 -6.98 6.48 -1.43
N THR A 8 -7.45 5.76 -0.43
CA THR A 8 -6.58 5.04 0.49
C THR A 8 -6.33 3.69 -0.14
N VAL A 9 -5.07 3.29 -0.28
CA VAL A 9 -4.73 1.99 -0.88
C VAL A 9 -4.35 1.07 0.25
N TRP A 10 -5.16 0.05 0.47
CA TRP A 10 -4.89 -0.98 1.46
C TRP A 10 -4.21 -2.16 0.80
N ALA A 11 -3.09 -2.59 1.38
CA ALA A 11 -2.43 -3.84 1.06
C ALA A 11 -3.01 -4.96 1.94
N TYR A 12 -3.35 -6.05 1.27
CA TYR A 12 -3.79 -7.30 1.86
C TYR A 12 -2.72 -8.35 1.57
N LEU A 13 -2.25 -9.05 2.59
CA LEU A 13 -1.40 -10.23 2.45
C LEU A 13 -2.21 -11.45 2.82
N ASP A 14 -2.30 -12.44 1.93
CA ASP A 14 -3.11 -13.66 2.09
C ASP A 14 -4.56 -13.38 2.49
N GLY A 15 -5.14 -12.32 1.93
CA GLY A 15 -6.51 -11.88 2.22
C GLY A 15 -6.70 -11.14 3.54
N LYS A 16 -5.64 -10.91 4.33
CA LYS A 16 -5.68 -10.08 5.55
C LYS A 16 -5.22 -8.66 5.27
N LYS A 17 -6.06 -7.69 5.64
CA LYS A 17 -5.75 -6.25 5.60
C LYS A 17 -4.58 -5.97 6.54
N LEU A 18 -3.47 -5.50 5.99
CA LEU A 18 -2.21 -5.41 6.74
C LEU A 18 -1.71 -3.97 6.86
N VAL A 19 -1.47 -3.30 5.73
CA VAL A 19 -0.91 -1.94 5.76
C VAL A 19 -1.65 -1.00 4.81
N ASP A 20 -1.78 0.26 5.23
CA ASP A 20 -2.18 1.34 4.34
C ASP A 20 -0.94 1.79 3.55
N VAL A 21 -0.90 1.46 2.26
CA VAL A 21 0.23 1.73 1.37
C VAL A 21 0.41 3.23 1.19
N VAL A 22 -0.66 4.03 1.24
CA VAL A 22 -0.57 5.49 1.08
C VAL A 22 0.11 6.10 2.29
N LYS A 23 -0.28 5.68 3.50
CA LYS A 23 0.40 6.14 4.72
C LYS A 23 1.84 5.65 4.79
N ALA A 24 2.08 4.37 4.53
CA ALA A 24 3.43 3.83 4.57
C ALA A 24 4.36 4.51 3.56
N ALA A 25 3.85 4.84 2.37
CA ALA A 25 4.60 5.61 1.38
C ALA A 25 4.90 7.04 1.87
N LEU A 26 3.92 7.72 2.48
CA LEU A 26 4.12 9.07 3.06
C LEU A 26 5.10 9.07 4.22
N ASP A 27 5.02 8.09 5.13
CA ASP A 27 5.90 7.97 6.29
C ASP A 27 7.34 7.68 5.88
N ASN A 28 7.55 6.98 4.76
CA ASN A 28 8.88 6.72 4.20
C ASN A 28 9.30 7.73 3.12
N ASN A 29 8.51 8.80 2.90
CA ASN A 29 8.74 9.82 1.87
C ASN A 29 9.02 9.25 0.46
N MET A 30 8.29 8.20 0.07
CA MET A 30 8.44 7.50 -1.20
C MET A 30 7.09 7.41 -1.94
N MET A 31 7.11 6.99 -3.21
CA MET A 31 5.88 6.79 -3.96
C MET A 31 5.18 5.50 -3.54
N VAL A 32 3.86 5.45 -3.71
CA VAL A 32 3.04 4.25 -3.49
C VAL A 32 3.55 3.09 -4.33
N ASP A 33 4.06 3.36 -5.53
CA ASP A 33 4.57 2.32 -6.44
C ASP A 33 5.84 1.64 -5.90
N ASP A 34 6.78 2.42 -5.36
CA ASP A 34 7.96 1.90 -4.68
C ASP A 34 7.58 1.09 -3.44
N MET A 35 6.60 1.58 -2.65
CA MET A 35 6.11 0.87 -1.47
C MET A 35 5.45 -0.47 -1.85
N LYS A 36 4.73 -0.55 -2.97
CA LYS A 36 4.19 -1.81 -3.48
C LYS A 36 5.31 -2.79 -3.85
N ALA A 37 6.35 -2.31 -4.53
CA ALA A 37 7.49 -3.14 -4.90
C ALA A 37 8.21 -3.67 -3.65
N ILE A 38 8.41 -2.84 -2.62
CA ILE A 38 8.99 -3.25 -1.34
C ILE A 38 8.11 -4.29 -0.66
N LEU A 39 6.79 -4.09 -0.60
CA LEU A 39 5.86 -5.04 0.02
C LEU A 39 5.89 -6.42 -0.64
N ILE A 40 6.00 -6.47 -1.97
CA ILE A 40 6.13 -7.72 -2.74
C ILE A 40 7.52 -8.36 -2.50
N LYS A 41 8.58 -7.54 -2.47
CA LYS A 41 9.96 -8.02 -2.28
C LYS A 41 10.21 -8.55 -0.88
N GLU A 42 9.66 -7.92 0.15
CA GLU A 42 9.79 -8.31 1.56
C GLU A 42 8.93 -9.52 1.92
N ASN A 43 7.91 -9.84 1.12
CA ASN A 43 7.05 -11.00 1.35
C ASN A 43 7.13 -12.01 0.19
N PRO A 44 8.31 -12.61 -0.07
CA PRO A 44 8.43 -13.66 -1.06
C PRO A 44 7.68 -14.90 -0.57
N GLY A 45 6.51 -15.16 -1.14
CA GLY A 45 5.65 -16.31 -0.79
C GLY A 45 4.26 -15.96 -0.28
N HIS A 46 3.95 -14.68 -0.10
CA HIS A 46 2.61 -14.22 0.26
C HIS A 46 1.94 -13.48 -0.89
N GLU A 47 0.64 -13.67 -1.07
CA GLU A 47 -0.10 -12.99 -2.13
C GLU A 47 -0.47 -11.57 -1.68
N VAL A 48 0.27 -10.58 -2.18
CA VAL A 48 0.01 -9.16 -1.90
C VAL A 48 -1.02 -8.63 -2.88
N THR A 49 -2.22 -8.31 -2.38
CA THR A 49 -3.29 -7.68 -3.17
C THR A 49 -3.54 -6.25 -2.69
N PHE A 50 -3.84 -5.35 -3.62
CA PHE A 50 -4.08 -3.94 -3.31
C PHE A 50 -5.53 -3.58 -3.63
N LYS A 51 -6.24 -3.00 -2.65
CA LYS A 51 -7.60 -2.46 -2.86
C LYS A 51 -7.61 -0.97 -2.57
N CYS A 52 -8.23 -0.22 -3.48
CA CYS A 52 -8.44 1.22 -3.34
C CYS A 52 -9.82 1.47 -2.72
N GLU A 53 -9.87 2.26 -1.65
CA GLU A 53 -11.08 2.73 -0.97
C GLU A 53 -11.18 4.27 -1.02
#